data_AF-A0A7X6V671-F1
#
_entry.id   AF-A0A7X6V671-F1
#
_cell.length_a   1.000
_cell.length_b   1.000
_cell.length_c   1.000
_cell.angle_alpha   90.00
_cell.angle_beta   90.00
_cell.angle_gamma   90.00
#
_symmetry.space_group_name_H-M   'P 1'
#
loop_
_entity.id
_entity.type
_entity.pdbx_description
1 polymer ?
#
loop_
_entity_poly.entity_id
_entity_poly.type
_entity_poly.pdbx_seq_one_letter_code
_entity_poly.pdbx_strand_id
1 'polypeptide(L)'
;MKKDCNAFSFDPEVRWIWMPEKRKNQFVSALGVLELPSIPATAQLKIFADTKYKLYINGRFVNAGPAHFRKPVVYVDEYDVSPFLKEGRNEIFVLAHFIGVTVKYNKAEEPGLAASLSASCGGRVFTLRTGAD
;
A
#
# COMPACT_ATOMS: atom_id res chain seq x y z
N MET A 1 34.20 9.84 -1.62
CA MET A 1 33.07 9.60 -2.54
C MET A 1 32.08 8.66 -1.87
N LYS A 2 31.25 9.18 -0.95
CA LYS A 2 30.18 8.39 -0.33
C LYS A 2 29.08 8.32 -1.39
N LYS A 3 28.78 7.12 -1.89
CA LYS A 3 27.56 6.90 -2.68
C LYS A 3 26.41 7.34 -1.81
N ASP A 4 25.60 8.27 -2.30
CA ASP A 4 24.29 8.55 -1.74
C ASP A 4 23.49 7.25 -1.83
N CYS A 5 23.54 6.47 -0.75
CA CYS A 5 22.59 5.40 -0.54
C CYS A 5 21.25 6.12 -0.42
N ASN A 6 20.46 6.11 -1.51
CA ASN A 6 19.06 6.50 -1.46
C ASN A 6 18.43 5.78 -0.26
N ALA A 7 18.24 6.51 0.83
CA ALA A 7 17.52 6.00 1.97
C ALA A 7 16.13 5.66 1.45
N PHE A 8 15.74 4.40 1.59
CA PHE A 8 14.39 3.94 1.31
C PHE A 8 13.45 4.74 2.22
N SER A 9 12.91 5.84 1.71
CA SER A 9 12.01 6.71 2.46
C SER A 9 10.59 6.28 2.14
N PHE A 10 9.92 5.77 3.17
CA PHE A 10 8.48 5.63 3.18
C PHE A 10 7.91 6.99 3.61
N ASP A 11 6.80 7.42 3.00
CA ASP A 11 6.21 8.73 3.30
C ASP A 11 5.96 8.85 4.82
N PRO A 12 6.55 9.84 5.51
CA PRO A 12 6.50 9.94 6.98
C PRO A 12 5.10 10.21 7.52
N GLU A 13 4.17 10.67 6.68
CA GLU A 13 2.78 10.89 7.06
C GLU A 13 1.94 9.62 6.99
N VAL A 14 2.47 8.52 6.44
CA VAL A 14 1.76 7.24 6.39
C VAL A 14 1.61 6.65 7.79
N ARG A 15 0.39 6.23 8.13
CA ARG A 15 0.11 5.52 9.37
C ARG A 15 -0.25 4.07 9.11
N TRP A 16 0.08 3.25 10.10
CA TRP A 16 -0.33 1.86 10.22
C TRP A 16 -1.81 1.80 10.59
N ILE A 17 -2.68 1.38 9.67
CA ILE A 17 -4.12 1.31 9.91
C ILE A 17 -4.59 -0.14 10.02
N TRP A 18 -5.57 -0.36 10.89
CA TRP A 18 -6.34 -1.59 10.97
C TRP A 18 -7.71 -1.34 11.61
N MET A 19 -8.59 -2.33 11.56
CA MET A 19 -9.83 -2.31 12.35
C MET A 19 -9.52 -2.40 13.86
N PRO A 20 -10.33 -1.77 14.73
CA PRO A 20 -10.16 -1.89 16.18
C PRO A 20 -10.21 -3.35 16.66
N GLU A 21 -11.10 -4.15 16.08
CA GLU A 21 -11.20 -5.56 16.39
C GLU A 21 -10.19 -6.39 15.59
N LYS A 22 -9.38 -7.17 16.31
CA LYS A 22 -8.31 -8.00 15.75
C LYS A 22 -8.63 -9.46 15.97
N ARG A 23 -8.77 -10.22 14.87
CA ARG A 23 -9.05 -11.66 14.90
C ARG A 23 -8.02 -12.44 14.11
N LYS A 24 -7.82 -13.71 14.45
CA LYS A 24 -7.02 -14.63 13.62
C LYS A 24 -7.72 -14.84 12.28
N ASN A 25 -6.94 -15.01 11.22
CA ASN A 25 -7.46 -15.21 9.86
C ASN A 25 -8.48 -14.14 9.43
N GLN A 26 -8.19 -12.87 9.75
CA GLN A 26 -9.09 -11.75 9.49
C GLN A 26 -8.77 -11.11 8.14
N PHE A 27 -9.81 -10.82 7.36
CA PHE A 27 -9.73 -10.02 6.16
C PHE A 27 -10.34 -8.65 6.41
N VAL A 28 -9.64 -7.60 6.00
CA VAL A 28 -10.10 -6.20 6.10
C VAL A 28 -9.94 -5.54 4.74
N SER A 29 -10.97 -4.84 4.30
CA SER A 29 -10.92 -3.99 3.12
C SER A 29 -10.60 -2.55 3.49
N ALA A 30 -9.69 -1.92 2.76
CA ALA A 30 -9.48 -0.48 2.76
C ALA A 30 -9.81 0.07 1.36
N LEU A 31 -10.51 1.20 1.31
CA LEU A 31 -10.82 1.93 0.09
C LEU A 31 -10.32 3.35 0.23
N GLY A 32 -9.48 3.78 -0.70
CA GLY A 32 -9.11 5.18 -0.88
C GLY A 32 -9.55 5.66 -2.25
N VAL A 33 -9.86 6.96 -2.34
CA VAL A 33 -10.28 7.61 -3.59
C VAL A 33 -9.28 8.70 -3.92
N LEU A 34 -8.84 8.74 -5.18
CA LEU A 34 -7.94 9.77 -5.70
C LEU A 34 -8.57 10.41 -6.94
N GLU A 35 -8.87 11.70 -6.85
CA GLU A 35 -9.35 12.51 -7.98
C GLU A 35 -8.15 13.09 -8.73
N LEU A 36 -8.05 12.80 -10.02
CA LEU A 36 -6.95 13.26 -10.87
C LEU A 36 -7.47 14.15 -12.00
N PRO A 37 -6.84 15.31 -12.27
CA PRO A 37 -7.30 16.24 -13.32
C PRO A 37 -7.02 15.76 -14.74
N SER A 38 -6.18 14.73 -14.89
CA SER A 38 -5.83 14.10 -16.18
C SER A 38 -5.18 12.74 -15.89
N ILE A 39 -4.96 11.93 -16.93
CA ILE A 39 -4.19 10.69 -16.80
C ILE A 39 -2.76 11.02 -16.35
N PRO A 40 -2.26 10.44 -15.25
CA PRO A 40 -0.95 10.76 -14.71
C PRO A 40 0.16 10.22 -15.61
N ALA A 41 1.26 10.99 -15.73
CA ALA A 41 2.45 10.56 -16.47
C ALA A 41 3.23 9.47 -15.72
N THR A 42 3.20 9.52 -14.38
CA THR A 42 3.79 8.52 -13.49
C THR A 42 2.90 8.38 -12.26
N ALA A 43 2.80 7.18 -11.70
CA ALA A 43 2.15 6.98 -10.41
C ALA A 43 2.82 5.86 -9.61
N GLN A 44 3.46 6.21 -8.50
CA GLN A 44 4.16 5.26 -7.64
C GLN A 44 3.29 4.90 -6.44
N LEU A 45 2.96 3.62 -6.31
CA LEU A 45 2.36 3.05 -5.10
C LEU A 45 3.44 2.34 -4.29
N LYS A 46 3.46 2.58 -2.98
CA LYS A 46 4.19 1.80 -1.98
C LYS A 46 3.20 1.17 -1.02
N ILE A 47 3.33 -0.11 -0.74
CA ILE A 47 2.36 -0.82 0.10
C ILE A 47 3.01 -1.95 0.90
N PHE A 48 2.57 -2.11 2.13
CA PHE A 48 2.87 -3.26 2.98
C PHE A 48 1.64 -3.62 3.81
N ALA A 49 1.42 -4.92 4.03
CA ALA A 49 0.40 -5.41 4.93
C ALA A 49 0.92 -6.61 5.72
N ASP A 50 0.59 -6.66 7.02
CA ASP A 50 0.75 -7.88 7.80
C ASP A 50 -0.56 -8.68 7.77
N THR A 51 -0.65 -9.81 7.08
CA THR A 51 0.45 -10.61 6.50
C THR A 51 0.45 -10.60 4.98
N LYS A 52 -0.71 -10.41 4.35
CA LYS A 52 -0.90 -10.40 2.90
C LYS A 52 -1.86 -9.31 2.49
N TYR A 53 -1.79 -8.89 1.22
CA TYR A 53 -2.80 -8.03 0.61
C TYR A 53 -3.07 -8.44 -0.84
N LYS A 54 -4.24 -8.04 -1.34
CA LYS A 54 -4.56 -7.97 -2.77
C LYS A 54 -4.95 -6.54 -3.12
N LEU A 55 -4.34 -6.01 -4.16
CA LEU A 55 -4.55 -4.64 -4.63
C LEU A 55 -5.41 -4.65 -5.89
N TYR A 56 -6.41 -3.76 -5.89
CA TYR A 56 -7.28 -3.50 -7.02
C TYR A 56 -7.35 -1.99 -7.26
N ILE A 57 -7.27 -1.57 -8.51
CA ILE A 57 -7.45 -0.17 -8.91
C ILE A 57 -8.55 -0.13 -9.95
N ASN A 58 -9.58 0.70 -9.72
CA ASN A 58 -10.75 0.82 -10.59
C ASN A 58 -11.39 -0.56 -10.91
N GLY A 59 -11.46 -1.44 -9.91
CA GLY A 59 -12.00 -2.80 -10.02
C GLY A 59 -11.08 -3.82 -10.71
N ARG A 60 -9.91 -3.41 -11.23
CA ARG A 60 -8.94 -4.30 -11.88
C ARG A 60 -7.92 -4.81 -10.89
N PHE A 61 -7.67 -6.10 -10.87
CA PHE A 61 -6.58 -6.68 -10.08
C PHE A 61 -5.24 -6.17 -10.58
N VAL A 62 -4.41 -5.66 -9.67
CA VAL A 62 -3.08 -5.13 -9.97
C VAL A 62 -2.02 -6.13 -9.54
N ASN A 63 -2.00 -6.47 -8.25
CA ASN A 63 -1.03 -7.41 -7.70
C ASN A 63 -1.48 -7.94 -6.33
N ALA A 64 -0.74 -8.94 -5.82
CA ALA A 64 -0.86 -9.45 -4.48
C ALA A 64 0.52 -9.49 -3.81
N GLY A 65 0.55 -9.17 -2.53
CA GLY A 65 1.78 -9.07 -1.77
C GLY A 65 1.54 -9.22 -0.26
N PRO A 66 2.44 -8.72 0.58
CA PRO A 66 3.78 -8.33 0.19
C PRO A 66 4.60 -9.54 -0.30
N ALA A 67 5.76 -9.27 -0.90
CA ALA A 67 6.81 -10.28 -1.03
C ALA A 67 7.01 -11.03 0.30
N HIS A 68 7.41 -12.30 0.22
CA HIS A 68 7.58 -13.11 1.43
C HIS A 68 8.62 -12.44 2.36
N PHE A 69 8.24 -12.15 3.59
CA PHE A 69 9.09 -11.53 4.60
C PHE A 69 9.10 -12.36 5.89
N ARG A 70 10.10 -12.10 6.74
CA ARG A 70 10.19 -12.68 8.08
C ARG A 70 10.67 -11.62 9.05
N LYS A 71 9.86 -11.37 10.08
CA LYS A 71 10.16 -10.41 11.13
C LYS A 71 11.50 -10.72 11.83
N PRO A 72 12.30 -9.69 12.14
CA PRO A 72 11.94 -8.26 12.13
C PRO A 72 12.09 -7.56 10.77
N VAL A 73 12.51 -8.26 9.70
CA VAL A 73 12.69 -7.65 8.38
C VAL A 73 11.39 -7.76 7.57
N VAL A 74 10.87 -6.62 7.14
CA VAL A 74 9.69 -6.52 6.27
C VAL A 74 10.08 -5.90 4.93
N TYR A 75 9.32 -6.23 3.88
CA TYR A 75 9.49 -5.64 2.55
C TYR A 75 8.26 -4.81 2.21
N VAL A 76 8.50 -3.61 1.70
CA VAL A 76 7.47 -2.77 1.09
C VAL A 76 7.54 -2.99 -0.40
N ASP A 77 6.39 -3.31 -1.00
CA ASP A 77 6.32 -3.45 -2.45
C ASP A 77 6.14 -2.06 -3.08
N GLU A 78 6.81 -1.83 -4.21
CA GLU A 78 6.67 -0.63 -5.02
C GLU A 78 6.17 -0.98 -6.42
N TYR A 79 5.15 -0.24 -6.89
CA TYR A 79 4.56 -0.43 -8.22
C TYR A 79 4.39 0.90 -8.94
N ASP A 80 4.69 0.90 -10.24
CA ASP A 80 4.11 1.91 -11.13
C ASP A 80 2.69 1.49 -11.48
N VAL A 81 1.71 2.24 -10.96
CA VAL A 81 0.29 1.99 -11.15
C VAL A 81 -0.35 2.96 -12.14
N SER A 82 0.43 3.80 -12.80
CA SER A 82 -0.07 4.73 -13.84
C SER A 82 -0.93 4.03 -14.91
N PRO A 83 -0.67 2.78 -15.35
CA PRO A 83 -1.51 2.14 -16.37
C PRO A 83 -2.91 1.76 -15.89
N PHE A 84 -3.18 1.80 -14.59
CA PHE A 84 -4.48 1.46 -13.99
C PHE A 84 -5.32 2.69 -13.64
N LEU A 85 -4.72 3.88 -13.70
CA LEU A 85 -5.36 5.15 -13.36
C LEU A 85 -5.99 5.82 -14.58
N LYS A 86 -7.00 6.64 -14.32
CA LYS A 86 -7.74 7.42 -15.32
C LYS A 86 -7.91 8.86 -14.86
N GLU A 87 -8.31 9.73 -15.77
CA GLU A 87 -8.81 11.06 -15.42
C GLU A 87 -10.08 10.96 -14.56
N GLY A 88 -10.23 11.86 -13.60
CA GLY A 88 -11.31 11.90 -12.61
C GLY A 88 -11.10 10.92 -11.46
N ARG A 89 -12.19 10.29 -11.04
CA ARG A 89 -12.24 9.44 -9.85
C ARG A 89 -11.52 8.11 -10.04
N ASN A 90 -10.54 7.84 -9.21
CA ASN A 90 -9.86 6.55 -9.12
C ASN A 90 -10.12 5.90 -7.77
N GLU A 91 -10.52 4.62 -7.79
CA GLU A 91 -10.75 3.84 -6.58
C GLU A 91 -9.61 2.87 -6.35
N ILE A 92 -8.93 3.00 -5.22
CA ILE A 92 -7.81 2.16 -4.80
C ILE A 92 -8.33 1.27 -3.67
N PHE A 93 -8.55 0.00 -3.99
CA PHE A 93 -9.09 -0.97 -3.06
C PHE A 93 -8.01 -1.98 -2.67
N VAL A 94 -7.86 -2.21 -1.37
CA VAL A 94 -6.92 -3.19 -0.81
C VAL A 94 -7.68 -4.15 0.08
N LEU A 95 -7.58 -5.45 -0.21
CA LEU A 95 -7.99 -6.51 0.69
C LEU A 95 -6.78 -7.01 1.46
N ALA A 96 -6.64 -6.62 2.71
CA ALA A 96 -5.58 -7.07 3.59
C ALA A 96 -6.02 -8.31 4.38
N HIS A 97 -5.11 -9.26 4.55
CA HIS A 97 -5.32 -10.52 5.26
C HIS A 97 -4.30 -10.66 6.38
N PHE A 98 -4.81 -10.69 7.61
CA PHE A 98 -4.03 -10.95 8.80
C PHE A 98 -4.18 -12.42 9.22
N ILE A 99 -3.08 -13.16 9.17
CA ILE A 99 -3.06 -14.56 9.58
C ILE A 99 -3.25 -14.68 11.10
N GLY A 100 -2.57 -13.84 11.90
CA GLY A 100 -2.72 -13.78 13.36
C GLY A 100 -2.26 -15.02 14.13
N VAL A 101 -1.51 -15.91 13.49
CA VAL A 101 -0.86 -17.07 14.14
C VAL A 101 0.61 -17.14 13.80
N THR A 102 1.42 -17.51 14.79
CA THR A 102 2.85 -17.77 14.58
C THR A 102 3.00 -19.10 13.84
N VAL A 103 3.64 -19.04 12.68
CA VAL A 103 3.97 -20.18 11.83
C VAL A 103 5.47 -20.15 11.50
N LYS A 104 5.98 -21.17 10.82
CA LYS A 104 7.42 -21.28 10.49
C LYS A 104 8.01 -20.00 9.85
N TYR A 105 7.19 -19.27 9.10
CA TYR A 105 7.61 -18.12 8.30
C TYR A 105 6.99 -16.77 8.74
N ASN A 106 6.11 -16.75 9.73
CA ASN A 106 5.52 -15.50 10.23
C ASN A 106 5.36 -15.54 11.76
N LYS A 107 5.57 -14.42 12.44
CA LYS A 107 5.24 -14.28 13.86
C LYS A 107 3.96 -13.46 14.00
N ALA A 108 3.01 -13.97 14.78
CA ALA A 108 1.81 -13.21 15.12
C ALA A 108 2.19 -12.02 15.99
N GLU A 109 1.95 -10.83 15.48
CA GLU A 109 2.05 -9.58 16.24
C GLU A 109 0.84 -8.72 15.83
N GLU A 110 1.03 -7.42 15.69
CA GLU A 110 -0.03 -6.49 15.34
C GLU A 110 -0.36 -6.53 13.84
N PRO A 111 -1.64 -6.69 13.46
CA PRO A 111 -2.05 -6.53 12.07
C PRO A 111 -1.87 -5.09 11.62
N GLY A 112 -1.74 -4.91 10.32
CA GLY A 112 -2.04 -3.62 9.72
C GLY A 112 -1.68 -3.52 8.26
N LEU A 113 -2.03 -2.35 7.74
CA LEU A 113 -1.84 -1.94 6.38
C LEU A 113 -1.20 -0.55 6.38
N ALA A 114 -0.15 -0.38 5.59
CA ALA A 114 0.42 0.91 5.28
C ALA A 114 0.56 1.05 3.77
N ALA A 115 0.07 2.15 3.22
CA ALA A 115 0.23 2.43 1.81
C ALA A 115 0.34 3.94 1.53
N SER A 116 1.09 4.29 0.50
CA SER A 116 1.10 5.61 -0.11
C SER A 116 1.12 5.50 -1.63
N LEU A 117 0.34 6.36 -2.28
CA LEU A 117 0.28 6.51 -3.73
C LEU A 117 0.60 7.97 -4.05
N SER A 118 1.56 8.22 -4.93
CA SER A 118 1.82 9.53 -5.50
C SER A 118 1.65 9.48 -7.02
N ALA A 119 0.90 10.41 -7.60
CA ALA A 119 0.62 10.50 -9.03
C ALA A 119 0.95 11.89 -9.56
N SER A 120 1.64 11.97 -10.70
CA SER A 120 2.05 13.24 -11.32
C SER A 120 1.16 13.56 -12.54
N CYS A 121 0.37 14.62 -12.45
CA CYS A 121 -0.47 15.14 -13.53
C CYS A 121 -0.04 16.57 -13.86
N GLY A 122 0.51 16.79 -15.07
CA GLY A 122 0.89 18.14 -15.52
C GLY A 122 1.91 18.84 -14.61
N GLY A 123 2.81 18.10 -13.97
CA GLY A 123 3.82 18.62 -13.04
C GLY A 123 3.33 18.83 -11.60
N ARG A 124 2.05 18.59 -11.32
CA ARG A 124 1.49 18.59 -9.96
C ARG A 124 1.42 17.17 -9.43
N VAL A 125 1.78 16.98 -8.16
CA VAL A 125 1.72 15.67 -7.48
C VAL A 125 0.45 15.59 -6.63
N PHE A 126 -0.27 14.49 -6.79
CA PHE A 126 -1.45 14.11 -6.03
C PHE A 126 -1.12 12.89 -5.18
N THR A 127 -1.47 12.92 -3.90
CA THR A 127 -1.10 11.86 -2.95
C THR A 127 -2.32 11.28 -2.26
N LEU A 128 -2.32 9.97 -2.07
CA LEU A 128 -3.25 9.23 -1.22
C LEU A 128 -2.43 8.36 -0.26
N ARG A 129 -2.77 8.34 1.02
CA ARG A 129 -2.01 7.58 2.02
C ARG A 129 -2.90 7.03 3.13
N THR A 130 -2.49 5.94 3.76
CA THR A 130 -3.20 5.41 4.94
C THR A 130 -3.00 6.31 6.14
N GLY A 131 -4.09 6.61 6.86
CA GLY A 131 -4.08 7.47 8.05
C GLY A 131 -3.96 8.97 7.77
N ALA A 132 -4.27 9.41 6.55
CA ALA A 132 -4.69 10.79 6.32
C ALA A 132 -6.10 10.97 6.90
N ASP A 133 -6.27 12.00 7.73
CA ASP A 133 -7.55 12.45 8.27
C ASP A 133 -8.43 13.09 7.18
#